data_AF-A0A959UHI4-F1
#
_entry.id   AF-A0A959UHI4-F1
#
_cell.length_a   1.000
_cell.length_b   1.000
_cell.length_c   1.000
_cell.angle_alpha   90.00
_cell.angle_beta   90.00
_cell.angle_gamma   90.00
#
_symmetry.space_group_name_H-M   'P 1'
#
loop_
_entity.id
_entity.type
_entity.pdbx_description
1 polymer ?
#
loop_
_entity_poly.entity_id
_entity_poly.type
_entity_poly.pdbx_seq_one_letter_code
_entity_poly.pdbx_strand_id
1 'polypeptide(L)'
;LIDNQVMPSYDTLKLLNFLTAFNDIRYETLMNKIQPERMDSVKQTTPFHILTLTDADGKISTIKTFHKPNDDGTFDMFGNPYPYDRDRLYGFINDDRDFVLIQFYVFDKVLRPLSYFRPEYE
;
A
#
# COMPACT_ATOMS: atom_id res chain seq x y z
N LEU A 1 -3.22 5.25 -11.07
CA LEU A 1 -3.06 5.49 -12.52
C LEU A 1 -4.21 6.36 -12.96
N ILE A 2 -4.06 7.69 -12.90
CA ILE A 2 -5.18 8.62 -13.13
C ILE A 2 -5.22 9.11 -14.58
N ASP A 3 -4.09 9.05 -15.28
CA ASP A 3 -4.02 9.40 -16.69
C ASP A 3 -3.54 8.17 -17.44
N ASN A 4 -4.26 7.73 -18.46
CA ASN A 4 -3.97 6.60 -19.35
C ASN A 4 -2.70 6.86 -20.20
N GLN A 5 -1.62 7.34 -19.57
CA GLN A 5 -0.37 7.70 -20.19
C GLN A 5 0.32 6.45 -20.70
N VAL A 6 0.50 6.41 -22.02
CA VAL A 6 1.31 5.39 -22.67
C VAL A 6 2.77 5.77 -22.47
N MET A 7 3.51 4.94 -21.75
CA MET A 7 4.95 5.10 -21.56
C MET A 7 5.69 4.41 -22.73
N PRO A 8 6.39 5.17 -23.60
CA PRO A 8 6.95 4.64 -24.85
C PRO A 8 8.13 3.69 -24.65
N SER A 9 8.85 3.83 -23.53
CA SER A 9 9.95 2.96 -23.13
C SER A 9 9.98 2.81 -21.62
N TYR A 10 10.38 1.63 -21.14
CA TYR A 10 10.46 1.31 -19.73
C TYR A 10 11.62 0.39 -19.43
N ASP A 11 12.10 0.45 -18.20
CA ASP A 11 13.12 -0.45 -17.68
C ASP A 11 12.50 -1.83 -17.41
N THR A 12 12.88 -2.82 -18.23
CA THR A 12 12.36 -4.18 -18.15
C THR A 12 12.77 -4.90 -16.86
N LEU A 13 13.94 -4.56 -16.29
CA LEU A 13 14.40 -5.13 -15.03
C LEU A 13 13.60 -4.57 -13.85
N LYS A 14 13.32 -3.26 -13.84
CA LYS A 14 12.44 -2.65 -12.82
C LYS A 14 11.02 -3.20 -12.89
N LEU A 15 10.50 -3.42 -14.09
CA LEU A 15 9.19 -4.05 -14.28
C LEU A 15 9.18 -5.51 -13.78
N LEU A 16 10.21 -6.30 -14.13
CA LEU A 16 10.33 -7.69 -13.67
C LEU A 16 10.40 -7.76 -12.14
N ASN A 17 11.18 -6.89 -11.50
CA ASN A 17 11.27 -6.81 -10.04
C ASN A 17 9.94 -6.44 -9.38
N PHE A 18 9.19 -5.52 -10.00
CA PHE A 18 7.85 -5.15 -9.53
C PHE A 18 6.86 -6.32 -9.62
N LEU A 19 6.82 -7.03 -10.76
CA LEU A 19 5.92 -8.17 -10.95
C LEU A 19 6.27 -9.33 -10.02
N THR A 20 7.57 -9.63 -9.85
CA THR A 20 8.03 -10.70 -8.95
C THR A 20 7.80 -10.38 -7.49
N ALA A 21 7.74 -9.09 -7.10
CA ALA A 21 7.43 -8.70 -5.73
C ALA A 21 6.07 -9.23 -5.27
N PHE A 22 5.07 -9.34 -6.16
CA PHE A 22 3.74 -9.88 -5.82
C PHE A 22 3.75 -11.35 -5.42
N ASN A 23 4.81 -12.10 -5.72
CA ASN A 23 4.91 -13.52 -5.37
C ASN A 23 4.96 -13.74 -3.84
N ASP A 24 5.56 -12.80 -3.08
CA ASP A 24 5.58 -12.87 -1.62
C ASP A 24 5.45 -11.48 -0.99
N ILE A 25 4.23 -11.12 -0.64
CA ILE A 25 3.88 -9.91 0.12
C ILE A 25 3.01 -10.32 1.28
N ARG A 26 3.49 -9.99 2.49
CA ARG A 26 2.84 -10.38 3.74
C ARG A 26 2.45 -9.15 4.51
N TYR A 27 1.27 -9.20 5.12
CA TYR A 27 0.91 -8.25 6.16
C TYR A 27 1.73 -8.52 7.42
N GLU A 28 1.90 -7.51 8.27
CA GLU A 28 2.61 -7.63 9.54
C GLU A 28 1.74 -8.38 10.56
N THR A 29 0.46 -7.99 10.68
CA THR A 29 -0.45 -8.58 11.67
C THR A 29 -1.90 -8.49 11.21
N LEU A 30 -2.68 -9.51 11.54
CA LEU A 30 -4.14 -9.50 11.39
C LEU A 30 -4.77 -8.81 12.61
N MET A 31 -5.55 -7.75 12.38
CA MET A 31 -6.05 -6.83 13.39
C MET A 31 -7.39 -7.28 14.01
N ASN A 32 -7.46 -8.52 14.51
CA ASN A 32 -8.69 -9.10 15.08
C ASN A 32 -9.17 -8.47 16.39
N LYS A 33 -8.34 -7.64 17.04
CA LYS A 33 -8.60 -7.08 18.37
C LYS A 33 -8.90 -5.58 18.36
N ILE A 34 -9.01 -4.96 17.19
CA ILE A 34 -9.33 -3.54 17.12
C ILE A 34 -10.81 -3.30 17.46
N GLN A 35 -11.10 -2.17 18.09
CA GLN A 35 -12.47 -1.73 18.33
C GLN A 35 -13.21 -1.53 16.99
N PRO A 36 -14.42 -2.09 16.81
CA PRO A 36 -15.20 -1.94 15.58
C PRO A 36 -15.39 -0.48 15.16
N GLU A 37 -15.57 0.43 16.12
CA GLU A 37 -15.77 1.85 15.86
C GLU A 37 -14.55 2.50 15.18
N ARG A 38 -13.35 2.10 15.59
CA ARG A 38 -12.09 2.58 14.98
C ARG A 38 -11.90 1.99 13.59
N MET A 39 -12.27 0.72 13.39
CA MET A 39 -12.25 0.09 12.07
C MET A 39 -13.20 0.80 11.10
N ASP A 40 -14.44 1.08 11.52
CA ASP A 40 -15.45 1.74 10.69
C ASP A 40 -15.06 3.19 10.38
N SER A 41 -14.46 3.89 11.34
CA SER A 41 -13.91 5.22 11.12
C SER A 41 -12.83 5.22 10.02
N VAL A 42 -11.92 4.23 10.03
CA VAL A 42 -10.90 4.09 8.97
C VAL A 42 -11.56 3.78 7.62
N LYS A 43 -12.55 2.88 7.57
CA LYS A 43 -13.26 2.52 6.31
C LYS A 43 -13.95 3.71 5.64
N GLN A 44 -14.39 4.70 6.42
CA GLN A 44 -15.06 5.91 5.91
C GLN A 44 -14.09 6.95 5.36
N THR A 45 -12.79 6.82 5.62
CA THR A 45 -11.77 7.73 5.08
C THR A 45 -11.44 7.38 3.62
N THR A 46 -10.81 8.30 2.90
CA THR A 46 -10.34 8.02 1.53
C THR A 46 -9.17 7.04 1.57
N PRO A 47 -9.23 5.92 0.81
CA PRO A 47 -8.09 5.01 0.69
C PRO A 47 -6.85 5.74 0.17
N PHE A 48 -5.70 5.46 0.77
CA PHE A 48 -4.41 6.01 0.33
C PHE A 48 -3.92 5.31 -0.94
N HIS A 49 -4.05 3.98 -0.99
CA HIS A 49 -3.82 3.18 -2.19
C HIS A 49 -4.90 2.10 -2.34
N ILE A 50 -5.25 1.81 -3.60
CA ILE A 50 -6.09 0.67 -3.96
C ILE A 50 -5.30 -0.15 -4.98
N LEU A 51 -5.04 -1.41 -4.65
CA LEU A 51 -4.31 -2.35 -5.49
C LEU A 51 -5.21 -3.55 -5.76
N THR A 52 -5.49 -3.80 -7.04
CA THR A 52 -6.25 -4.94 -7.51
C THR A 52 -5.36 -5.78 -8.40
N LEU A 53 -5.16 -7.04 -8.01
CA LEU A 53 -4.41 -8.03 -8.76
C LEU A 53 -5.37 -9.07 -9.30
N THR A 54 -5.34 -9.28 -10.61
CA THR A 54 -6.00 -10.42 -11.27
C THR A 54 -4.91 -11.39 -11.68
N ASP A 55 -4.95 -12.61 -11.15
CA ASP A 55 -3.99 -13.65 -11.54
C ASP A 55 -4.36 -14.32 -12.87
N ALA A 56 -3.51 -15.24 -13.33
CA ALA A 56 -3.70 -15.95 -14.60
C ALA A 56 -4.93 -16.87 -14.60
N ASP A 57 -5.40 -17.30 -13.42
CA ASP A 57 -6.60 -18.11 -13.25
C ASP A 57 -7.88 -17.25 -13.14
N GLY A 58 -7.74 -15.91 -13.20
CA GLY A 58 -8.83 -14.95 -13.11
C GLY A 58 -9.28 -14.64 -11.68
N LYS A 59 -8.55 -15.11 -10.65
CA LYS A 59 -8.84 -14.74 -9.26
C LYS A 59 -8.42 -13.30 -9.03
N ILE A 60 -9.34 -12.54 -8.44
CA ILE A 60 -9.12 -11.13 -8.11
C ILE A 60 -8.79 -11.03 -6.62
N SER A 61 -7.68 -10.35 -6.30
CA SER A 61 -7.28 -9.98 -4.95
C SER A 61 -7.18 -8.47 -4.86
N THR A 62 -7.90 -7.86 -3.92
CA THR A 62 -7.86 -6.40 -3.72
C THR A 62 -7.38 -6.08 -2.32
N ILE A 63 -6.49 -5.09 -2.23
CA ILE A 63 -6.13 -4.43 -0.97
C ILE A 63 -6.40 -2.93 -1.07
N LYS A 64 -7.07 -2.40 -0.05
CA LYS A 64 -7.22 -0.96 0.17
C LYS A 64 -6.40 -0.56 1.38
N THR A 65 -5.55 0.43 1.24
CA THR A 65 -4.66 0.89 2.33
C THR A 65 -5.10 2.25 2.85
N PHE A 66 -4.84 2.51 4.14
CA PHE A 66 -5.26 3.71 4.85
C PHE A 66 -4.16 4.14 5.81
N HIS A 67 -4.04 5.45 6.03
CA HIS A 67 -3.10 5.96 7.03
C HIS A 67 -3.46 5.46 8.42
N LYS A 68 -2.47 4.92 9.12
CA LYS A 68 -2.58 4.63 10.54
C LYS A 68 -2.27 5.91 11.34
N PRO A 69 -3.08 6.28 12.34
CA PRO A 69 -2.74 7.37 13.26
C PRO A 69 -1.41 7.13 13.97
N ASN A 70 -0.70 8.21 14.25
CA ASN A 70 0.55 8.17 14.99
C ASN A 70 0.30 7.90 16.49
N ASP A 71 0.06 6.65 16.83
CA ASP A 71 -0.12 6.21 18.23
C ASP A 71 1.22 6.26 19.01
N ASP A 72 2.36 6.21 18.30
CA ASP A 72 3.70 6.14 18.89
C ASP A 72 4.28 7.53 19.25
N GLY A 73 3.53 8.61 18.95
CA GLY A 73 3.92 9.97 19.31
C GLY A 73 5.20 10.43 18.61
N THR A 74 5.44 10.01 17.37
CA THR A 74 6.61 10.47 16.60
C THR A 74 6.48 11.96 16.28
N PHE A 75 7.56 12.73 16.48
CA PHE A 75 7.60 14.17 16.21
C PHE A 75 8.51 14.48 15.02
N ASP A 76 8.19 15.56 14.30
CA ASP A 76 9.06 16.13 13.28
C ASP A 76 10.28 16.84 13.89
N MET A 77 11.17 17.34 13.03
CA MET A 77 12.37 18.09 13.45
C MET A 77 12.07 19.41 14.19
N PHE A 78 10.81 19.86 14.18
CA PHE A 78 10.33 21.08 14.83
C PHE A 78 9.51 20.79 16.10
N GLY A 79 9.36 19.52 16.48
CA GLY A 79 8.60 19.09 17.65
C GLY A 79 7.09 19.00 17.44
N ASN A 80 6.59 19.03 16.20
CA ASN A 80 5.17 18.77 15.90
C ASN A 80 4.93 17.26 15.75
N PRO A 81 3.87 16.70 16.33
CA PRO A 81 3.55 15.29 16.15
C PRO A 81 3.20 15.02 14.68
N TYR A 82 3.76 13.96 14.10
CA TYR A 82 3.30 13.50 12.81
C TYR A 82 1.83 13.09 12.90
N PRO A 83 0.97 13.44 11.93
CA PRO A 83 -0.43 13.04 11.98
C PRO A 83 -0.61 11.53 11.80
N TYR A 84 0.34 10.86 11.13
CA TYR A 84 0.26 9.46 10.75
C TYR A 84 1.55 8.70 11.08
N ASP A 85 1.41 7.40 11.23
CA ASP A 85 2.49 6.43 11.33
C ASP A 85 3.30 6.42 10.02
N ARG A 86 4.63 6.50 10.14
CA ARG A 86 5.55 6.61 9.01
C ARG A 86 6.00 5.26 8.47
N ASP A 87 5.86 4.21 9.27
CA ASP A 87 6.38 2.88 8.94
C ASP A 87 5.24 1.93 8.58
N ARG A 88 4.03 2.19 9.09
CA ARG A 88 2.88 1.29 8.98
C ARG A 88 1.65 1.95 8.39
N LEU A 89 0.88 1.14 7.66
CA LEU A 89 -0.46 1.46 7.17
C LEU A 89 -1.46 0.44 7.68
N TYR A 90 -2.73 0.84 7.69
CA TYR A 90 -3.83 -0.08 7.77
C TYR A 90 -4.19 -0.60 6.37
N GLY A 91 -4.67 -1.85 6.30
CA GLY A 91 -5.08 -2.50 5.07
C GLY A 91 -6.39 -3.26 5.25
N PHE A 92 -7.24 -3.22 4.22
CA PHE A 92 -8.42 -4.07 4.11
C PHE A 92 -8.24 -5.01 2.92
N ILE A 93 -8.40 -6.30 3.16
CA ILE A 93 -8.28 -7.38 2.17
C ILE A 93 -9.53 -8.25 2.17
N ASN A 94 -9.63 -9.16 1.18
CA ASN A 94 -10.75 -10.10 1.04
C ASN A 94 -12.11 -9.40 1.04
N ASP A 95 -12.27 -8.36 0.21
CA ASP A 95 -13.49 -7.55 0.11
C ASP A 95 -13.85 -6.82 1.41
N ASP A 96 -12.85 -6.19 2.03
CA ASP A 96 -12.97 -5.42 3.29
C ASP A 96 -13.41 -6.24 4.52
N ARG A 97 -13.32 -7.58 4.44
CA ARG A 97 -13.64 -8.51 5.53
C ARG A 97 -12.52 -8.61 6.55
N ASP A 98 -11.27 -8.61 6.08
CA ASP A 98 -10.11 -8.76 6.94
C ASP A 98 -9.37 -7.42 7.06
N PHE A 99 -9.12 -7.03 8.30
CA PHE A 99 -8.37 -5.83 8.63
C PHE A 99 -6.94 -6.19 9.05
N VAL A 100 -5.95 -5.62 8.38
CA VAL A 100 -4.54 -5.97 8.55
C VAL A 100 -3.69 -4.73 8.79
N LEU A 101 -2.58 -4.91 9.49
CA LEU A 101 -1.49 -3.96 9.60
C LEU A 101 -0.43 -4.32 8.58
N ILE A 102 0.05 -3.35 7.80
CA ILE A 102 1.08 -3.54 6.79
C ILE A 102 2.21 -2.53 6.98
N GLN A 103 3.40 -2.86 6.48
CA GLN A 103 4.58 -1.98 6.55
C GLN A 103 4.92 -1.42 5.17
N PHE A 104 5.31 -0.14 5.13
CA PHE A 104 5.83 0.48 3.92
C PHE A 104 7.04 -0.29 3.37
N TYR A 105 7.97 -0.74 4.22
CA TYR A 105 9.13 -1.52 3.79
C TYR A 105 8.77 -2.76 2.94
N VAL A 106 7.64 -3.41 3.24
CA VAL A 106 7.17 -4.59 2.49
C VAL A 106 6.40 -4.15 1.24
N PHE A 107 5.50 -3.17 1.36
CA PHE A 107 4.56 -2.78 0.31
C PHE A 107 5.13 -1.79 -0.71
N ASP A 108 6.18 -1.03 -0.39
CA ASP A 108 6.80 -0.06 -1.30
C ASP A 108 7.29 -0.70 -2.60
N LYS A 109 7.57 -2.00 -2.56
CA LYS A 109 7.94 -2.80 -3.74
C LYS A 109 6.82 -2.84 -4.79
N VAL A 110 5.56 -2.76 -4.36
CA VAL A 110 4.36 -2.82 -5.22
C VAL A 110 3.54 -1.54 -5.25
N LEU A 111 3.95 -0.51 -4.52
CA LEU A 111 3.34 0.82 -4.54
C LEU A 111 4.15 1.82 -5.38
N ARG A 112 4.92 1.32 -6.36
CA ARG A 112 5.79 2.15 -7.20
C ARG A 112 4.96 3.04 -8.13
N PRO A 113 5.26 4.35 -8.22
CA PRO A 113 4.62 5.24 -9.19
C PRO A 113 5.07 4.90 -10.61
N LEU A 114 4.31 5.31 -11.63
CA LEU A 114 4.65 5.07 -13.04
C LEU A 114 6.05 5.59 -13.41
N SER A 115 6.48 6.69 -12.80
CA SER A 115 7.81 7.28 -13.01
C SER A 115 8.97 6.37 -12.60
N TYR A 116 8.76 5.42 -11.70
CA TYR A 116 9.78 4.44 -11.29
C TYR A 116 10.26 3.58 -12.45
N PHE A 117 9.38 3.29 -13.40
CA PHE A 117 9.66 2.41 -14.54
C PHE A 117 10.33 3.12 -15.71
N ARG A 118 10.59 4.43 -15.60
CA ARG A 118 11.32 5.16 -16.64
C ARG A 118 12.74 4.57 -16.76
N PRO A 119 13.27 4.44 -17.99
CA PRO A 119 14.66 4.09 -18.19
C PRO A 119 15.57 5.11 -17.49
N GLU A 120 16.66 4.64 -16.92
CA GLU A 120 17.74 5.55 -16.54
C GLU A 120 18.38 6.05 -17.85
N TYR A 121 18.39 7.37 -18.04
CA TYR A 121 19.15 7.97 -19.13
C TYR A 121 20.63 7.88 -18.75
N GLU A 122 21.43 7.14 -19.54
CA GLU A 122 22.89 7.31 -19.57
C GLU A 122 23.27 8.64 -20.23
#